data_AF-A0A1Y3P233-F1
#
_entry.id   AF-A0A1Y3P233-F1
#
_cell.length_a   1.000
_cell.length_b   1.000
_cell.length_c   1.000
_cell.angle_alpha   90.00
_cell.angle_beta   90.00
_cell.angle_gamma   90.00
#
_symmetry.space_group_name_H-M   'P 1'
#
loop_
_entity.id
_entity.type
_entity.pdbx_description
1 polymer ?
#
loop_
_entity_poly.entity_id
_entity_poly.type
_entity_poly.pdbx_seq_one_letter_code
_entity_poly.pdbx_strand_id
1 'polypeptide(L)'
;MTRAYDKTEHLSRASSLLLNDDLSSLRYACLEMRYFLEAHVYERLLSGADEIPKSIFQRWEPNKAMKMLSMFDELSDMDLQVTISEQDGSNPINIKYNNIKNRELSRYYNTLGSFLHLPQPAKIKDFTIAKAKILKIHTALSRLLDGNLIIIKTAYENFECEKCGATILYTQKFVENHDRIHCQDTNCNTLHFIEHEAGRVKFGARILVPCSGCNLDMSVFYSDLEFEAEIHCENCPRSYVVRPTLQITGE
;
A
#
# COMPACT_ATOMS: atom_id res chain seq x y z
N MET A 1 18.18 -0.07 -23.25
CA MET A 1 16.78 -0.49 -23.37
C MET A 1 16.25 -0.75 -21.98
N THR A 2 15.39 0.14 -21.47
CA THR A 2 14.74 -0.03 -20.15
C THR A 2 13.70 -1.13 -20.30
N ARG A 3 13.88 -2.25 -19.61
CA ARG A 3 12.93 -3.37 -19.65
C ARG A 3 11.63 -2.89 -18.99
N ALA A 4 10.55 -2.73 -19.76
CA ALA A 4 9.24 -2.35 -19.24
C ALA A 4 8.57 -3.55 -18.57
N TYR A 5 7.72 -3.29 -17.57
CA TYR A 5 6.89 -4.33 -16.94
C TYR A 5 5.75 -4.70 -17.88
N ASP A 6 5.92 -5.75 -18.69
CA ASP A 6 4.90 -6.21 -19.63
C ASP A 6 3.83 -7.06 -18.92
N LYS A 7 2.80 -6.40 -18.38
CA LYS A 7 1.66 -7.09 -17.77
C LYS A 7 0.90 -7.97 -18.79
N THR A 8 0.85 -7.59 -20.06
CA THR A 8 0.09 -8.31 -21.09
C THR A 8 0.67 -9.70 -21.34
N GLU A 9 2.00 -9.81 -21.37
CA GLU A 9 2.70 -11.08 -21.54
C GLU A 9 2.34 -12.07 -20.41
N HIS A 10 2.35 -11.62 -19.16
CA HIS A 10 2.01 -12.45 -18.01
C HIS A 10 0.58 -13.01 -18.06
N LEU A 11 -0.40 -12.18 -18.44
CA LEU A 11 -1.77 -12.67 -18.55
C LEU A 11 -1.97 -13.62 -19.74
N SER A 12 -1.25 -13.39 -20.84
CA SER A 12 -1.24 -14.29 -22.00
C SER A 12 -0.73 -15.68 -21.61
N ARG A 13 0.41 -15.75 -20.92
CA ARG A 13 0.96 -17.02 -20.40
C ARG A 13 0.01 -17.71 -19.42
N ALA A 14 -0.58 -16.95 -18.50
CA ALA A 14 -1.59 -17.48 -17.59
C ALA A 14 -2.76 -18.10 -18.36
N SER A 15 -3.22 -17.45 -19.44
CA SER A 15 -4.30 -17.95 -20.30
C SER A 15 -3.95 -19.29 -20.94
N SER A 16 -2.73 -19.42 -21.48
CA SER A 16 -2.25 -20.70 -22.04
C SER A 16 -2.16 -21.81 -21.00
N LEU A 17 -1.67 -21.50 -19.80
CA LEU A 17 -1.57 -22.47 -18.70
C LEU A 17 -2.94 -22.94 -18.21
N LEU A 18 -3.95 -22.06 -18.23
CA LEU A 18 -5.32 -22.39 -17.83
C LEU A 18 -6.07 -23.30 -18.80
N LEU A 19 -5.50 -23.59 -19.98
CA LEU A 19 -6.03 -24.62 -20.89
C LEU A 19 -5.84 -26.03 -20.32
N ASN A 20 -4.86 -26.23 -19.44
CA ASN A 20 -4.62 -27.49 -18.79
C ASN A 20 -5.36 -27.58 -17.45
N ASP A 21 -5.61 -28.81 -16.99
CA ASP A 21 -6.26 -29.12 -15.70
C ASP A 21 -5.30 -29.69 -14.65
N ASP A 22 -4.02 -29.80 -14.96
CA ASP A 22 -3.03 -30.33 -14.03
C ASP A 22 -2.61 -29.30 -12.98
N LEU A 23 -2.22 -29.80 -11.80
CA LEU A 23 -1.86 -28.97 -10.65
C LEU A 23 -0.70 -28.01 -10.95
N SER A 24 0.28 -28.43 -11.75
CA SER A 24 1.46 -27.62 -12.05
C SER A 24 1.08 -26.44 -12.93
N SER A 25 0.32 -26.67 -14.00
CA SER A 25 -0.18 -25.60 -14.86
C SER A 25 -1.04 -24.60 -14.09
N LEU A 26 -1.92 -25.07 -13.19
CA LEU A 26 -2.72 -24.19 -12.35
C LEU A 26 -1.86 -23.34 -11.39
N ARG A 27 -0.81 -23.93 -10.81
CA ARG A 27 0.16 -23.18 -9.97
C ARG A 27 0.90 -22.13 -10.78
N TYR A 28 1.43 -22.49 -11.95
CA TYR A 28 2.13 -21.53 -12.80
C TYR A 28 1.21 -20.42 -13.30
N ALA A 29 -0.07 -20.72 -13.58
CA ALA A 29 -1.05 -19.69 -13.90
C ALA A 29 -1.22 -18.70 -12.75
N CYS A 30 -1.29 -19.18 -11.49
CA CYS A 30 -1.32 -18.32 -10.32
C CYS A 30 -0.09 -17.43 -10.19
N LEU A 31 1.09 -17.97 -10.51
CA LEU A 31 2.35 -17.20 -10.48
C LEU A 31 2.33 -16.08 -11.52
N GLU A 32 2.01 -16.41 -12.77
CA GLU A 32 1.94 -15.44 -13.86
C GLU A 32 0.91 -14.33 -13.57
N MET A 33 -0.27 -14.65 -13.01
CA MET A 33 -1.22 -13.63 -12.59
C MET A 33 -0.74 -12.77 -11.40
N ARG A 34 0.17 -13.26 -10.55
CA ARG A 34 0.82 -12.39 -9.54
C ARG A 34 1.78 -11.42 -10.20
N TYR A 35 2.58 -11.88 -11.16
CA TYR A 35 3.44 -10.98 -11.94
C TYR A 35 2.64 -9.94 -12.73
N PHE A 36 1.46 -10.31 -13.26
CA PHE A 36 0.52 -9.36 -13.84
C PHE A 36 0.16 -8.24 -12.85
N LEU A 37 -0.26 -8.60 -11.63
CA LEU A 37 -0.67 -7.64 -10.59
C LEU A 37 0.50 -6.73 -10.19
N GLU A 38 1.70 -7.30 -10.04
CA GLU A 38 2.92 -6.56 -9.74
C GLU A 38 3.26 -5.56 -10.86
N ALA A 39 3.27 -6.02 -12.11
CA ALA A 39 3.51 -5.19 -13.27
C ALA A 39 2.48 -4.05 -13.37
N HIS A 40 1.20 -4.33 -13.14
CA HIS A 40 0.14 -3.32 -13.15
C HIS A 40 0.37 -2.23 -12.09
N VAL A 41 0.73 -2.61 -10.86
CA VAL A 41 0.99 -1.66 -9.77
C VAL A 41 2.26 -0.86 -10.02
N TYR A 42 3.33 -1.50 -10.48
CA TYR A 42 4.59 -0.83 -10.77
C TYR A 42 4.48 0.13 -11.95
N GLU A 43 3.76 -0.24 -13.01
CA GLU A 43 3.49 0.66 -14.13
C GLU A 43 2.83 1.96 -13.63
N ARG A 44 1.81 1.84 -12.78
CA ARG A 44 1.13 3.01 -12.21
C ARG A 44 2.01 3.88 -11.34
N LEU A 45 2.75 3.28 -10.41
CA LEU A 45 3.61 4.02 -9.50
C LEU A 45 4.79 4.67 -10.25
N LEU A 46 5.35 3.98 -11.24
CA LEU A 46 6.49 4.48 -12.02
C LEU A 46 6.12 5.58 -12.99
N SER A 47 4.90 5.60 -13.53
CA SER A 47 4.42 6.73 -14.32
C SER A 47 4.29 8.03 -13.52
N GLY A 48 4.28 7.96 -12.18
CA GLY A 48 4.40 9.12 -11.27
C GLY A 48 5.79 9.31 -10.67
N ALA A 49 6.77 8.47 -11.00
CA ALA A 49 8.03 8.37 -10.25
C ALA A 49 9.04 9.50 -10.48
N ASP A 50 8.79 10.43 -11.40
CA ASP A 50 9.60 11.65 -11.50
C ASP A 50 9.56 12.46 -10.18
N GLU A 51 8.46 12.34 -9.42
CA GLU A 51 8.24 13.05 -8.15
C GLU A 51 8.51 12.17 -6.92
N ILE A 52 8.76 10.87 -7.11
CA ILE A 52 8.96 9.91 -6.02
C ILE A 52 10.48 9.67 -5.83
N PRO A 53 11.05 9.93 -4.64
CA PRO A 53 12.45 9.64 -4.37
C PRO A 53 12.80 8.17 -4.63
N LYS A 54 13.88 7.93 -5.38
CA LYS A 54 14.34 6.57 -5.77
C LYS A 54 14.59 5.64 -4.58
N SER A 55 15.00 6.20 -3.45
CA SER A 55 15.20 5.46 -2.19
C SER A 55 13.94 4.74 -1.72
N ILE A 56 12.76 5.25 -2.08
CA ILE A 56 11.48 4.74 -1.62
C ILE A 56 11.07 3.52 -2.46
N PHE A 57 11.14 3.61 -3.79
CA PHE A 57 10.63 2.54 -4.66
C PHE A 57 11.61 1.41 -4.97
N GLN A 58 12.91 1.58 -4.75
CA GLN A 58 13.90 0.51 -4.99
C GLN A 58 13.69 -0.75 -4.14
N ARG A 59 12.99 -0.64 -3.01
CA ARG A 59 12.76 -1.73 -2.05
C ARG A 59 11.28 -2.13 -1.95
N TRP A 60 10.46 -1.80 -2.94
CA TRP A 60 9.03 -2.08 -2.86
C TRP A 60 8.71 -3.53 -3.15
N GLU A 61 8.39 -4.25 -2.08
CA GLU A 61 7.65 -5.50 -2.18
C GLU A 61 6.24 -5.25 -2.74
N PRO A 62 5.69 -6.20 -3.50
CA PRO A 62 4.38 -6.09 -4.14
C PRO A 62 3.25 -5.58 -3.22
N ASN A 63 3.09 -6.19 -2.04
CA ASN A 63 2.05 -5.79 -1.08
C ASN A 63 2.20 -4.34 -0.61
N LYS A 64 3.44 -3.85 -0.50
CA LYS A 64 3.73 -2.48 -0.09
C LYS A 64 3.39 -1.50 -1.21
N ALA A 65 3.80 -1.82 -2.44
CA ALA A 65 3.46 -1.04 -3.62
C ALA A 65 1.94 -0.88 -3.77
N MET A 66 1.19 -1.97 -3.56
CA MET A 66 -0.28 -1.98 -3.60
C MET A 66 -0.91 -1.07 -2.53
N LYS A 67 -0.40 -1.13 -1.29
CA LYS A 67 -0.87 -0.26 -0.20
C LYS A 67 -0.55 1.20 -0.47
N MET A 68 0.64 1.49 -0.99
CA MET A 68 1.07 2.86 -1.29
C MET A 68 0.24 3.48 -2.41
N LEU A 69 -0.04 2.72 -3.47
CA LEU A 69 -0.92 3.18 -4.53
C LEU A 69 -2.30 3.60 -3.97
N SER A 70 -2.86 2.79 -3.06
CA SER A 70 -4.12 3.10 -2.38
C SER A 70 -4.06 4.29 -1.43
N MET A 71 -2.88 4.60 -0.90
CA MET A 71 -2.72 5.66 0.09
C MET A 71 -2.67 7.04 -0.57
N PHE A 72 -2.17 7.12 -1.80
CA PHE A 72 -1.84 8.40 -2.42
C PHE A 72 -2.70 8.78 -3.64
N ASP A 73 -3.24 7.80 -4.36
CA ASP A 73 -4.05 8.06 -5.55
C ASP A 73 -5.52 7.68 -5.25
N GLU A 74 -6.38 8.68 -5.09
CA GLU A 74 -7.82 8.47 -4.84
C GLU A 74 -8.53 7.77 -6.01
N LEU A 75 -7.97 7.91 -7.21
CA LEU A 75 -8.46 7.28 -8.43
C LEU A 75 -7.75 5.94 -8.69
N SER A 76 -6.87 5.51 -7.78
CA SER A 76 -6.11 4.26 -7.87
C SER A 76 -6.97 3.02 -8.00
N ASP A 77 -8.23 3.13 -7.61
CA ASP A 77 -9.16 2.02 -7.49
C ASP A 77 -10.44 2.23 -8.31
N MET A 78 -10.47 3.30 -9.11
CA MET A 78 -11.63 3.73 -9.88
C MET A 78 -11.38 3.56 -11.38
N ASP A 79 -12.44 3.18 -12.09
CA ASP A 79 -12.45 3.30 -13.55
C ASP A 79 -12.53 4.78 -13.93
N LEU A 80 -11.86 5.16 -15.01
CA LEU A 80 -11.87 6.53 -15.51
C LEU A 80 -12.38 6.57 -16.94
N GLN A 81 -13.06 7.67 -17.27
CA GLN A 81 -13.37 8.03 -18.64
C GLN A 81 -12.91 9.47 -18.86
N VAL A 82 -12.05 9.67 -19.84
CA VAL A 82 -11.63 10.99 -20.30
C VAL A 82 -12.35 11.26 -21.62
N THR A 83 -13.07 12.37 -21.67
CA THR A 83 -13.70 12.86 -22.90
C THR A 83 -12.92 14.06 -23.41
N ILE A 84 -12.46 13.98 -24.64
CA ILE A 84 -11.79 15.07 -25.36
C ILE A 84 -12.73 15.51 -26.47
N SER A 85 -13.10 16.79 -26.51
CA SER A 85 -14.00 17.34 -27.52
C SER A 85 -13.45 18.64 -28.11
N GLU A 86 -14.07 19.13 -29.17
CA GLU A 86 -13.88 20.50 -29.62
C GLU A 86 -14.38 21.50 -28.56
N GLN A 87 -14.01 22.78 -28.68
CA GLN A 87 -14.37 23.82 -27.70
C GLN A 87 -15.88 24.01 -27.53
N ASP A 88 -16.65 23.74 -28.58
CA ASP A 88 -18.12 23.77 -28.56
C ASP A 88 -18.74 22.47 -28.04
N GLY A 89 -17.93 21.49 -27.65
CA GLY A 89 -18.34 20.17 -27.17
C GLY A 89 -18.63 19.16 -28.28
N SER A 90 -18.46 19.52 -29.55
CA SER A 90 -18.68 18.60 -30.67
C SER A 90 -17.56 17.55 -30.79
N ASN A 91 -17.86 16.47 -31.53
CA ASN A 91 -16.92 15.39 -31.85
C ASN A 91 -16.20 14.76 -30.64
N PRO A 92 -16.93 14.22 -29.63
CA PRO A 92 -16.30 13.69 -28.42
C PRO A 92 -15.53 12.38 -28.68
N ILE A 93 -14.26 12.39 -28.32
CA ILE A 93 -13.38 11.22 -28.22
C ILE A 93 -13.42 10.72 -26.78
N ASN A 94 -13.90 9.50 -26.58
CA ASN A 94 -14.02 8.88 -25.26
C ASN A 94 -12.90 7.86 -25.04
N ILE A 95 -12.03 8.12 -24.09
CA ILE A 95 -10.95 7.22 -23.68
C ILE A 95 -11.34 6.60 -22.34
N LYS A 96 -11.42 5.27 -22.30
CA LYS A 96 -11.74 4.53 -21.08
C LYS A 96 -10.48 3.92 -20.47
N TYR A 97 -10.43 3.93 -19.15
CA TYR A 97 -9.45 3.22 -18.34
C TYR A 97 -10.18 2.34 -17.35
N ASN A 98 -9.93 1.03 -17.42
CA ASN A 98 -10.46 0.07 -16.48
C ASN A 98 -9.43 -0.21 -15.38
N ASN A 99 -9.95 -0.27 -14.17
CA ASN A 99 -9.15 -0.42 -12.98
C ASN A 99 -9.78 -1.44 -12.03
N ILE A 100 -9.06 -1.76 -10.95
CA ILE A 100 -9.45 -2.74 -9.96
C ILE A 100 -9.42 -2.11 -8.58
N LYS A 101 -10.41 -2.45 -7.75
CA LYS A 101 -10.46 -1.97 -6.37
C LYS A 101 -9.25 -2.46 -5.58
N ASN A 102 -8.64 -1.61 -4.76
CA ASN A 102 -7.43 -1.95 -3.99
C ASN A 102 -7.64 -3.15 -3.06
N ARG A 103 -8.84 -3.27 -2.48
CA ARG A 103 -9.26 -4.44 -1.70
C ARG A 103 -9.27 -5.71 -2.54
N GLU A 104 -9.74 -5.64 -3.77
CA GLU A 104 -9.79 -6.78 -4.68
C GLU A 104 -8.40 -7.16 -5.17
N LEU A 105 -7.58 -6.17 -5.50
CA LEU A 105 -6.19 -6.35 -5.90
C LEU A 105 -5.39 -7.08 -4.81
N SER A 106 -5.49 -6.63 -3.55
CA SER A 106 -4.88 -7.31 -2.39
C SER A 106 -5.44 -8.72 -2.18
N ARG A 107 -6.77 -8.89 -2.31
CA ARG A 107 -7.44 -10.19 -2.16
C ARG A 107 -6.99 -11.18 -3.23
N TYR A 108 -6.88 -10.75 -4.49
CA TYR A 108 -6.42 -11.58 -5.60
C TYR A 108 -4.97 -11.96 -5.41
N TYR A 109 -4.10 -11.01 -5.08
CA TYR A 109 -2.69 -11.29 -4.81
C TYR A 109 -2.49 -12.37 -3.74
N ASN A 110 -3.15 -12.21 -2.59
CA ASN A 110 -3.08 -13.17 -1.48
C ASN A 110 -3.71 -14.51 -1.83
N THR A 111 -4.84 -14.51 -2.55
CA THR A 111 -5.50 -15.74 -2.99
C THR A 111 -4.60 -16.52 -3.93
N LEU A 112 -4.02 -15.87 -4.94
CA LEU A 112 -3.10 -16.51 -5.89
C LEU A 112 -1.85 -17.02 -5.16
N GLY A 113 -1.30 -16.23 -4.24
CA GLY A 113 -0.17 -16.64 -3.40
C GLY A 113 -0.45 -17.90 -2.57
N SER A 114 -1.66 -18.03 -2.02
CA SER A 114 -2.05 -19.21 -1.24
C SER A 114 -1.95 -20.53 -2.00
N PHE A 115 -2.12 -20.50 -3.33
CA PHE A 115 -2.03 -21.69 -4.18
C PHE A 115 -0.59 -22.08 -4.55
N LEU A 116 0.38 -21.19 -4.30
CA LEU A 116 1.80 -21.44 -4.57
C LEU A 116 2.51 -22.11 -3.39
N HIS A 117 1.94 -22.02 -2.19
CA HIS A 117 2.48 -22.70 -1.01
C HIS A 117 2.19 -24.20 -1.04
N LEU A 118 3.07 -24.98 -0.40
CA LEU A 118 2.77 -26.37 -0.11
C LEU A 118 1.60 -26.44 0.89
N PRO A 119 0.67 -27.39 0.72
CA PRO A 119 -0.38 -27.60 1.69
C PRO A 119 0.22 -27.99 3.04
N GLN A 120 -0.46 -27.60 4.11
CA GLN A 120 -0.13 -28.08 5.45
C GLN A 120 -0.21 -29.62 5.50
N PRO A 121 0.60 -30.30 6.33
CA PRO A 121 0.64 -31.76 6.39
C PRO A 121 -0.74 -32.41 6.56
N ALA A 122 -1.63 -31.79 7.35
CA ALA A 122 -2.99 -32.27 7.59
C ALA A 122 -3.92 -32.20 6.34
N LYS A 123 -3.58 -31.41 5.32
CA LYS A 123 -4.42 -31.14 4.14
C LYS A 123 -3.82 -31.67 2.84
N ILE A 124 -2.70 -32.40 2.89
CA ILE A 124 -1.94 -32.79 1.70
C ILE A 124 -2.72 -33.72 0.77
N LYS A 125 -3.53 -34.63 1.33
CA LYS A 125 -4.27 -35.66 0.59
C LYS A 125 -5.39 -35.06 -0.28
N ASP A 126 -5.99 -33.96 0.19
CA ASP A 126 -7.16 -33.35 -0.44
C ASP A 126 -6.82 -32.01 -1.12
N PHE A 127 -5.54 -31.66 -1.19
CA PHE A 127 -5.13 -30.38 -1.76
C PHE A 127 -5.40 -30.36 -3.26
N THR A 128 -6.36 -29.52 -3.63
CA THR A 128 -6.66 -29.20 -5.01
C THR A 128 -6.70 -27.69 -5.18
N ILE A 129 -6.35 -27.24 -6.37
CA ILE A 129 -6.49 -25.84 -6.73
C ILE A 129 -7.85 -25.67 -7.40
N ALA A 130 -8.67 -24.80 -6.82
CA ALA A 130 -10.00 -24.52 -7.36
C ALA A 130 -9.90 -23.71 -8.67
N LYS A 131 -9.80 -24.40 -9.81
CA LYS A 131 -9.70 -23.77 -11.15
C LYS A 131 -10.80 -22.73 -11.39
N ALA A 132 -12.04 -22.99 -10.97
CA ALA A 132 -13.13 -22.03 -11.06
C ALA A 132 -12.86 -20.70 -10.33
N LYS A 133 -12.14 -20.73 -9.20
CA LYS A 133 -11.74 -19.53 -8.47
C LYS A 133 -10.65 -18.77 -9.23
N ILE A 134 -9.70 -19.49 -9.82
CA ILE A 134 -8.66 -18.90 -10.65
C ILE A 134 -9.26 -18.23 -11.89
N LEU A 135 -10.15 -18.92 -12.61
CA LEU A 135 -10.80 -18.36 -13.80
C LEU A 135 -11.54 -17.06 -13.50
N LYS A 136 -12.24 -16.97 -12.35
CA LYS A 136 -12.88 -15.72 -11.91
C LYS A 136 -11.87 -14.57 -11.74
N ILE A 137 -10.71 -14.85 -11.13
CA ILE A 137 -9.65 -13.86 -10.97
C ILE A 137 -9.10 -13.47 -12.35
N HIS A 138 -8.78 -14.45 -13.20
CA HIS A 138 -8.28 -14.24 -14.56
C HIS A 138 -9.21 -13.35 -15.39
N THR A 139 -10.52 -13.59 -15.36
CA THR A 139 -11.51 -12.75 -16.04
C THR A 139 -11.50 -11.31 -15.50
N ALA A 140 -11.42 -11.14 -14.18
CA ALA A 140 -11.34 -9.81 -13.57
C ALA A 140 -10.05 -9.07 -13.96
N LEU A 141 -8.92 -9.78 -14.07
CA LEU A 141 -7.64 -9.21 -14.51
C LEU A 141 -7.63 -8.89 -16.01
N SER A 142 -8.30 -9.70 -16.84
CA SER A 142 -8.38 -9.49 -18.30
C SER A 142 -9.00 -8.15 -18.64
N ARG A 143 -10.00 -7.73 -17.88
CA ARG A 143 -10.61 -6.40 -18.00
C ARG A 143 -9.62 -5.25 -17.89
N LEU A 144 -8.52 -5.41 -17.15
CA LEU A 144 -7.49 -4.37 -16.96
C LEU A 144 -6.59 -4.19 -18.18
N LEU A 145 -6.69 -5.08 -19.17
CA LEU A 145 -6.08 -4.92 -20.50
C LEU A 145 -7.00 -4.20 -21.49
N ASP A 146 -8.30 -4.11 -21.18
CA ASP A 146 -9.25 -3.41 -22.01
C ASP A 146 -9.19 -1.90 -21.71
N GLY A 147 -8.79 -1.09 -22.70
CA GLY A 147 -8.71 0.37 -22.59
C GLY A 147 -7.28 0.90 -22.52
N ASN A 148 -7.13 2.17 -22.16
CA ASN A 148 -5.83 2.85 -22.09
C ASN A 148 -5.47 3.14 -20.64
N LEU A 149 -4.19 2.99 -20.29
CA LEU A 149 -3.68 3.46 -19.01
C LEU A 149 -3.83 4.98 -18.93
N ILE A 150 -4.67 5.45 -18.01
CA ILE A 150 -4.82 6.87 -17.70
C ILE A 150 -4.36 7.07 -16.27
N ILE A 151 -3.35 7.92 -16.09
CA ILE A 151 -2.82 8.29 -14.78
C ILE A 151 -2.93 9.79 -14.67
N ILE A 152 -3.67 10.25 -13.68
CA ILE A 152 -3.74 11.66 -13.33
C ILE A 152 -2.58 11.92 -12.37
N LYS A 153 -1.71 12.88 -12.71
CA LYS A 153 -0.57 13.23 -11.86
C LYS A 153 -1.06 13.72 -10.49
N THR A 154 -0.52 13.11 -9.45
CA THR A 154 -0.72 13.53 -8.06
C THR A 154 0.55 14.21 -7.60
N ALA A 155 0.43 15.39 -6.99
CA ALA A 155 1.57 16.07 -6.39
C ALA A 155 1.94 15.39 -5.06
N TYR A 156 3.18 14.91 -4.97
CA TYR A 156 3.71 14.30 -3.75
C TYR A 156 4.55 15.30 -2.94
N GLU A 157 4.34 15.29 -1.63
CA GLU A 157 5.19 15.97 -0.66
C GLU A 157 5.89 14.93 0.23
N ASN A 158 6.89 15.37 0.99
CA ASN A 158 7.65 14.47 1.85
C ASN A 158 8.19 15.15 3.10
N PHE A 159 8.44 14.33 4.13
CA PHE A 159 9.14 14.71 5.34
C PHE A 159 10.03 13.55 5.82
N GLU A 160 10.92 13.81 6.78
CA GLU A 160 11.80 12.79 7.36
C GLU A 160 11.19 12.19 8.62
N CYS A 161 11.25 10.85 8.75
CA CYS A 161 10.85 10.15 9.95
C CYS A 161 11.76 10.52 11.13
N GLU A 162 11.22 11.11 12.19
CA GLU A 162 11.93 11.45 13.43
C GLU A 162 12.70 10.28 14.08
N LYS A 163 12.26 9.02 13.88
CA LYS A 163 12.91 7.84 14.51
C LYS A 163 14.05 7.27 13.66
N CYS A 164 13.84 7.09 12.35
CA CYS A 164 14.81 6.40 11.48
C CYS A 164 15.43 7.27 10.38
N GLY A 165 14.98 8.52 10.22
CA GLY A 165 15.44 9.43 9.16
C GLY A 165 14.95 9.07 7.75
N ALA A 166 14.16 8.01 7.58
CA ALA A 166 13.64 7.64 6.27
C ALA A 166 12.62 8.67 5.75
N THR A 167 12.66 8.95 4.45
CA THR A 167 11.68 9.81 3.78
C THR A 167 10.29 9.16 3.79
N ILE A 168 9.29 9.91 4.23
CA ILE A 168 7.88 9.54 4.23
C ILE A 168 7.16 10.42 3.22
N LEU A 169 6.44 9.81 2.28
CA LEU A 169 5.61 10.51 1.29
C LEU A 169 4.20 10.76 1.79
N TYR A 170 3.62 11.88 1.40
CA TYR A 170 2.20 12.14 1.57
C TYR A 170 1.66 12.99 0.42
N THR A 171 0.34 13.10 0.35
CA THR A 171 -0.34 14.06 -0.53
C THR A 171 -1.12 15.03 0.35
N GLN A 172 -1.33 16.26 -0.12
CA GLN A 172 -2.14 17.25 0.60
C GLN A 172 -3.53 16.70 0.96
N LYS A 173 -4.10 15.91 0.07
CA LYS A 173 -5.37 15.24 0.30
C LYS A 173 -5.31 14.16 1.39
N PHE A 174 -4.21 13.41 1.48
CA PHE A 174 -4.05 12.41 2.55
C PHE A 174 -4.11 13.07 3.92
N VAL A 175 -3.35 14.15 4.11
CA VAL A 175 -3.27 14.87 5.39
C VAL A 175 -4.55 15.63 5.73
N GLU A 176 -5.40 15.96 4.76
CA GLU A 176 -6.74 16.52 5.00
C GLU A 176 -7.74 15.51 5.56
N ASN A 177 -7.53 14.21 5.33
CA ASN A 177 -8.50 13.15 5.67
C ASN A 177 -7.99 12.18 6.75
N HIS A 178 -6.76 12.36 7.23
CA HIS A 178 -6.14 11.48 8.21
C HIS A 178 -5.47 12.30 9.32
N ASP A 179 -5.50 11.76 10.54
CA ASP A 179 -4.86 12.35 11.72
C ASP A 179 -3.46 11.79 11.99
N ARG A 180 -3.04 10.78 11.21
CA ARG A 180 -1.81 10.05 11.43
C ARG A 180 -1.26 9.40 10.15
N ILE A 181 0.06 9.21 10.12
CA ILE A 181 0.78 8.52 9.05
C ILE A 181 1.86 7.61 9.64
N HIS A 182 1.94 6.38 9.15
CA HIS A 182 3.04 5.48 9.52
C HIS A 182 4.28 5.72 8.67
N CYS A 183 5.46 5.58 9.30
CA CYS A 183 6.72 5.51 8.59
C CYS A 183 6.66 4.39 7.54
N GLN A 184 7.02 4.75 6.31
CA GLN A 184 6.96 3.84 5.17
C GLN A 184 8.15 2.87 5.14
N ASP A 185 9.13 3.01 6.04
CA ASP A 185 10.17 2.00 6.25
C ASP A 185 9.62 0.83 7.09
N THR A 186 9.73 -0.38 6.56
CA THR A 186 9.18 -1.61 7.16
C THR A 186 9.84 -2.00 8.47
N ASN A 187 11.09 -1.58 8.71
CA ASN A 187 11.80 -1.86 9.95
C ASN A 187 11.46 -0.84 11.04
N CYS A 188 10.94 0.34 10.66
CA CYS A 188 10.63 1.41 11.60
C CYS A 188 9.15 1.43 12.00
N ASN A 189 8.25 1.54 11.03
CA ASN A 189 6.79 1.60 11.21
C ASN A 189 6.27 2.62 12.26
N THR A 190 7.09 3.61 12.65
CA THR A 190 6.75 4.62 13.67
C THR A 190 5.55 5.44 13.22
N LEU A 191 4.62 5.72 14.12
CA LEU A 191 3.45 6.55 13.86
C LEU A 191 3.79 8.02 14.07
N HIS A 192 3.46 8.86 13.08
CA HIS A 192 3.49 10.31 13.17
C HIS A 192 2.07 10.86 13.17
N PHE A 193 1.76 11.75 14.10
CA PHE A 193 0.53 12.53 14.11
C PHE A 193 0.62 13.66 13.08
N ILE A 194 -0.53 13.98 12.49
CA ILE A 194 -0.68 15.04 11.50
C ILE A 194 -1.31 16.24 12.23
N GLU A 195 -0.57 17.35 12.26
CA GLU A 195 -1.01 18.59 12.90
C GLU A 195 -1.15 19.68 11.84
N HIS A 196 -2.26 20.42 11.90
CA HIS A 196 -2.50 21.56 11.03
C HIS A 196 -2.26 22.86 11.80
N GLU A 197 -1.20 23.60 11.45
CA GLU A 197 -0.85 24.85 12.11
C GLU A 197 -0.66 25.97 11.07
N ALA A 198 -1.49 27.01 11.15
CA ALA A 198 -1.40 28.21 10.30
C ALA A 198 -1.31 27.92 8.78
N GLY A 199 -2.06 26.92 8.30
CA GLY A 199 -2.07 26.52 6.89
C GLY A 199 -0.86 25.69 6.45
N ARG A 200 -0.03 25.23 7.38
CA ARG A 200 1.02 24.24 7.15
C ARG A 200 0.71 22.95 7.88
N VAL A 201 1.22 21.86 7.33
CA VAL A 201 1.13 20.54 7.95
C VAL A 201 2.43 20.27 8.68
N LYS A 202 2.33 19.84 9.93
CA LYS A 202 3.44 19.37 10.75
C LYS A 202 3.23 17.91 11.09
N PHE A 203 4.35 17.22 11.29
CA PHE A 203 4.37 15.81 11.65
C PHE A 203 5.12 15.67 12.97
N GLY A 204 4.55 14.90 13.90
CA GLY A 204 5.09 14.67 15.24
C GLY A 204 4.97 13.21 15.66
N ALA A 205 6.05 12.53 16.04
CA ALA A 205 6.00 11.16 16.57
C ALA A 205 6.15 11.07 18.10
N ARG A 206 6.47 12.19 18.75
CA ARG A 206 6.80 12.26 20.17
C ARG A 206 5.72 12.95 20.97
N ILE A 207 5.49 12.46 22.18
CA ILE A 207 4.68 13.12 23.20
C ILE A 207 5.57 13.64 24.31
N LEU A 208 5.15 14.72 24.97
CA LEU A 208 5.78 15.25 26.16
C LEU A 208 5.10 14.67 27.40
N VAL A 209 5.88 14.06 28.28
CA VAL A 209 5.42 13.44 29.52
C VAL A 209 6.18 14.05 30.69
N PRO A 210 5.52 14.74 31.63
CA PRO A 210 6.22 15.36 32.75
C PRO A 210 6.83 14.30 33.67
N CYS A 211 8.12 14.43 33.98
CA CYS A 211 8.78 13.57 34.95
C CYS A 211 8.37 13.96 36.37
N SER A 212 7.75 13.04 37.10
CA SER A 212 7.41 13.21 38.53
C SER A 212 8.59 13.51 39.47
N GLY A 213 9.84 13.38 38.99
CA GLY A 213 11.05 13.53 39.80
C GLY A 213 11.73 14.87 39.66
N CYS A 214 12.05 15.26 38.43
CA CYS A 214 12.70 16.54 38.15
C CYS A 214 11.73 17.60 37.62
N ASN A 215 10.47 17.24 37.37
CA ASN A 215 9.43 18.11 36.81
C ASN A 215 9.76 18.69 35.42
N LEU A 216 10.75 18.10 34.74
CA LEU A 216 11.06 18.38 33.34
C LEU A 216 10.33 17.38 32.44
N ASP A 217 9.94 17.82 31.25
CA ASP A 217 9.26 16.97 30.29
C ASP A 217 10.23 15.96 29.67
N MET A 218 9.80 14.71 29.64
CA MET A 218 10.41 13.64 28.89
C MET A 218 9.75 13.59 27.52
N SER A 219 10.56 13.58 26.47
CA SER A 219 10.04 13.38 25.12
C SER A 219 10.06 11.89 24.82
N VAL A 220 8.91 11.28 24.53
CA VAL A 220 8.78 9.83 24.32
C VAL A 220 8.11 9.57 22.99
N PHE A 221 8.63 8.63 22.18
CA PHE A 221 7.93 8.22 20.97
C PHE A 221 6.63 7.52 21.34
N TYR A 222 5.53 7.89 20.68
CA TYR A 222 4.25 7.23 20.89
C TYR A 222 4.32 5.72 20.61
N SER A 223 5.12 5.31 19.62
CA SER A 223 5.36 3.90 19.28
C SER A 223 6.02 3.08 20.39
N ASP A 224 6.67 3.74 21.34
CA ASP A 224 7.40 3.05 22.41
C ASP A 224 6.52 2.87 23.67
N LEU A 225 5.26 3.33 23.61
CA LEU A 225 4.27 3.23 24.69
C LEU A 225 3.52 1.90 24.67
N GLU A 226 4.25 0.80 24.59
CA GLU A 226 3.68 -0.56 24.66
C GLU A 226 3.46 -0.98 26.12
N PHE A 227 2.57 -1.95 26.35
CA PHE A 227 2.34 -2.51 27.69
C PHE A 227 3.66 -3.00 28.30
N GLU A 228 3.94 -2.58 29.53
CA GLU A 228 5.19 -2.89 30.26
C GLU A 228 6.47 -2.31 29.68
N ALA A 229 6.40 -1.44 28.67
CA ALA A 229 7.58 -0.73 28.19
C ALA A 229 8.18 0.17 29.28
N GLU A 230 9.51 0.18 29.37
CA GLU A 230 10.24 1.01 30.32
C GLU A 230 10.71 2.32 29.68
N ILE A 231 10.32 3.43 30.29
CA ILE A 231 10.69 4.79 29.86
C ILE A 231 11.64 5.37 30.90
N HIS A 232 12.78 5.86 30.44
CA HIS A 232 13.80 6.45 31.30
C HIS A 232 13.78 7.97 31.17
N CYS A 233 13.87 8.68 32.30
CA CYS A 233 14.05 10.12 32.26
C CYS A 233 15.49 10.47 31.85
N GLU A 234 15.64 11.31 30.84
CA GLU A 234 16.97 11.77 30.39
C GLU A 234 17.66 12.70 31.39
N ASN A 235 16.90 13.29 32.32
CA ASN A 235 17.35 14.33 33.25
C ASN A 235 17.50 13.86 34.71
N CYS A 236 17.08 12.64 35.04
CA CYS A 236 17.18 12.10 36.40
C CYS A 236 17.15 10.56 36.38
N PRO A 237 17.60 9.86 37.44
CA PRO A 237 17.73 8.40 37.43
C PRO A 237 16.39 7.64 37.55
N ARG A 238 15.23 8.29 37.33
CA ARG A 238 13.92 7.62 37.42
C ARG A 238 13.57 6.90 36.12
N SER A 239 13.00 5.72 36.28
CA SER A 239 12.34 4.95 35.22
C SER A 239 10.84 4.82 35.50
N TYR A 240 10.06 4.69 34.43
CA TYR A 240 8.62 4.54 34.42
C TYR A 240 8.25 3.30 33.64
N VAL A 241 7.15 2.65 34.00
CA VAL A 241 6.60 1.51 33.26
C VAL A 241 5.25 1.88 32.70
N VAL A 242 5.04 1.64 31.41
CA VAL A 242 3.79 1.95 30.72
C VAL A 242 2.71 0.93 31.11
N ARG A 243 1.61 1.43 31.67
CA ARG A 243 0.43 0.63 32.05
C ARG A 243 -0.85 1.31 31.54
N PRO A 244 -1.29 0.99 30.30
CA PRO A 244 -2.53 1.50 29.76
C PRO A 244 -3.70 1.05 30.63
N THR A 245 -4.56 1.98 31.03
CA THR A 245 -5.77 1.66 31.78
C THR A 245 -6.97 2.16 30.98
N LEU A 246 -7.92 1.28 30.66
CA LEU A 246 -9.16 1.67 30.00
C LEU A 246 -10.08 2.30 31.06
N GLN A 247 -10.36 3.59 30.94
CA GLN A 247 -11.44 4.21 31.70
C GLN A 247 -12.71 4.12 30.86
N ILE A 248 -13.66 3.28 31.29
CA ILE A 248 -15.02 3.30 30.76
C ILE A 248 -15.70 4.51 31.40
N THR A 249 -15.82 5.61 30.66
CA THR A 249 -16.69 6.71 31.05
C THR A 249 -18.13 6.23 30.91
N GLY A 250 -18.81 5.98 32.02
CA GLY A 250 -20.21 5.55 32.04
C GLY A 250 -21.13 6.64 31.48
N GLU A 251 -22.09 6.21 30.67
CA GLU A 251 -23.29 6.97 30.29
C GLU A 251 -24.21 7.20 31.49
#